data_AF-A0A0F9UGH3-F1
#
_entry.id   AF-A0A0F9UGH3-F1
#
_cell.length_a   1.000
_cell.length_b   1.000
_cell.length_c   1.000
_cell.angle_alpha   90.00
_cell.angle_beta   90.00
_cell.angle_gamma   90.00
#
_symmetry.space_group_name_H-M   'P 1'
#
loop_
_entity.id
_entity.type
_entity.pdbx_description
1 polymer ?
#
loop_
_entity_poly.entity_id
_entity_poly.type
_entity_poly.pdbx_seq_one_letter_code
_entity_poly.pdbx_strand_id
1 'polypeptide(L)'
;MTTSPLPDLLKIISDELNALAEMTEAMHDLICTDHPRQDAPYVRAVQSIDRTQQTLENLATFLAVAGDHAPAEYEVALQSALETVRLGDLKHRLAISRQAVNGAARPIDPGGDLELFG
;
A
#
# COMPACT_ATOMS: atom_id res chain seq x y z
N MET A 1 6.35 20.79 -9.31
CA MET A 1 6.33 19.33 -9.58
C MET A 1 6.45 18.62 -8.25
N THR A 2 5.71 17.53 -8.06
CA THR A 2 5.65 16.87 -6.75
C THR A 2 6.45 15.58 -6.86
N THR A 3 7.55 15.53 -6.12
CA THR A 3 8.45 14.39 -6.07
C THR A 3 8.30 13.69 -4.73
N SER A 4 8.49 12.37 -4.72
CA SER A 4 8.55 11.56 -3.51
C SER A 4 9.80 10.69 -3.57
N PRO A 5 10.45 10.41 -2.43
CA PRO A 5 11.53 9.44 -2.38
C PRO A 5 11.04 8.09 -2.94
N LEU A 6 11.84 7.51 -3.83
CA LEU A 6 11.59 6.21 -4.42
C LEU A 6 11.48 5.09 -3.36
N PRO A 7 12.32 5.04 -2.31
CA PRO A 7 12.20 4.02 -1.27
C PRO A 7 10.83 4.04 -0.58
N ASP A 8 10.35 5.23 -0.22
CA ASP A 8 9.05 5.40 0.44
C ASP A 8 7.90 4.97 -0.48
N LEU A 9 7.98 5.30 -1.76
CA LEU A 9 6.99 4.90 -2.74
C LEU A 9 6.94 3.37 -2.92
N LEU A 10 8.11 2.73 -3.01
CA LEU A 10 8.22 1.27 -3.13
C LEU A 10 7.66 0.56 -1.90
N LYS A 11 7.92 1.10 -0.70
CA LYS A 11 7.34 0.59 0.55
C LYS A 11 5.82 0.69 0.56
N ILE A 12 5.26 1.85 0.18
CA ILE A 12 3.80 2.02 0.14
C ILE A 12 3.15 1.05 -0.84
N ILE A 13 3.76 0.84 -2.02
CA ILE A 13 3.22 -0.12 -3.00
C ILE A 13 3.35 -1.55 -2.47
N SER A 14 4.45 -1.89 -1.81
CA SER A 14 4.60 -3.19 -1.15
C SER A 14 3.48 -3.45 -0.14
N ASP A 15 3.22 -2.49 0.75
CA ASP A 15 2.19 -2.62 1.78
C ASP A 15 0.79 -2.79 1.17
N GLU A 16 0.50 -2.08 0.08
CA GLU A 16 -0.76 -2.21 -0.64
C GLU A 16 -0.92 -3.58 -1.32
N LEU A 17 0.15 -4.13 -1.89
CA LEU A 17 0.13 -5.46 -2.49
C LEU A 17 -0.08 -6.56 -1.43
N ASN A 18 0.51 -6.41 -0.25
CA ASN A 18 0.24 -7.31 0.88
C ASN A 18 -1.23 -7.22 1.32
N ALA A 19 -1.79 -6.02 1.45
CA ALA A 19 -3.20 -5.87 1.79
C ALA A 19 -4.12 -6.51 0.74
N LEU A 20 -3.79 -6.41 -0.55
CA LEU A 20 -4.53 -7.10 -1.61
C LEU A 20 -4.39 -8.62 -1.54
N ALA A 21 -3.22 -9.14 -1.13
CA ALA A 21 -3.03 -10.57 -0.90
C ALA A 21 -3.93 -11.08 0.23
N GLU A 22 -3.94 -10.38 1.37
CA GLU A 22 -4.81 -10.69 2.52
C GLU A 22 -6.31 -10.66 2.14
N MET A 23 -6.73 -9.66 1.36
CA MET A 23 -8.10 -9.59 0.86
C MET A 23 -8.45 -10.74 -0.09
N THR A 24 -7.47 -11.22 -0.86
CA THR A 24 -7.63 -12.35 -1.77
C THR A 24 -7.77 -13.67 -1.00
N GLU A 25 -7.02 -13.83 0.08
CA GLU A 25 -7.13 -14.95 1.02
C GLU A 25 -8.50 -14.96 1.74
N ALA A 26 -8.95 -13.80 2.24
CA ALA A 26 -10.28 -13.69 2.85
C ALA A 26 -11.41 -14.06 1.88
N MET A 27 -11.25 -13.74 0.59
CA MET A 27 -12.20 -14.13 -0.45
C MET A 27 -12.15 -15.64 -0.72
N HIS A 28 -10.98 -16.27 -0.66
CA HIS A 28 -10.84 -17.73 -0.72
C HIS A 28 -11.61 -18.40 0.42
N ASP A 29 -11.45 -17.93 1.67
CA ASP A 29 -12.11 -18.52 2.84
C ASP A 29 -13.64 -18.41 2.77
N LEU A 30 -14.16 -17.29 2.26
CA LEU A 30 -15.59 -17.08 2.03
C LEU A 30 -16.16 -17.99 0.93
N ILE A 31 -15.37 -18.31 -0.11
CA ILE A 31 -15.80 -19.19 -1.22
C ILE A 31 -15.70 -20.67 -0.84
N CYS A 32 -14.80 -21.00 0.09
CA CYS A 32 -14.51 -22.38 0.51
C CYS A 32 -15.33 -22.87 1.71
N THR A 33 -16.08 -22.00 2.39
CA THR A 33 -16.72 -22.31 3.68
C THR A 33 -17.97 -23.19 3.60
N ASP A 34 -18.65 -23.32 2.46
CA ASP A 34 -20.01 -23.91 2.45
C ASP A 34 -20.36 -24.97 1.39
N HIS A 35 -19.49 -25.38 0.46
CA HIS A 35 -19.91 -26.35 -0.57
C HIS A 35 -18.84 -27.39 -0.94
N PRO A 36 -19.18 -28.70 -0.99
CA PRO A 36 -18.36 -29.73 -1.60
C PRO A 36 -18.51 -29.72 -3.14
N ARG A 37 -18.62 -28.55 -3.76
CA ARG A 37 -18.60 -28.45 -5.24
C ARG A 37 -17.16 -28.51 -5.70
N GLN A 38 -16.62 -29.74 -5.73
CA GLN A 38 -15.33 -30.04 -6.33
C GLN A 38 -15.45 -30.24 -7.86
N ASP A 39 -16.29 -29.45 -8.53
CA ASP A 39 -16.32 -29.48 -9.98
C ASP A 39 -15.06 -28.81 -10.53
N ALA A 40 -14.58 -29.31 -11.67
CA ALA A 40 -13.34 -28.83 -12.27
C ALA A 40 -13.26 -27.29 -12.46
N PRO A 41 -14.37 -26.56 -12.76
CA PRO A 41 -14.35 -25.09 -12.78
C PRO A 41 -14.05 -24.46 -11.43
N TYR A 42 -14.63 -24.97 -10.34
CA TYR A 42 -14.41 -24.45 -8.98
C TYR A 42 -12.95 -24.64 -8.54
N VAL A 43 -12.39 -25.84 -8.74
CA VAL A 43 -10.99 -26.13 -8.40
C VAL A 43 -10.04 -25.19 -9.14
N ARG A 44 -10.31 -24.91 -10.43
CA ARG A 44 -9.53 -23.94 -11.21
C ARG A 44 -9.66 -22.51 -10.69
N ALA A 45 -10.85 -22.10 -10.26
CA ALA A 45 -11.07 -20.78 -9.69
C ALA A 45 -10.29 -20.60 -8.38
N VAL A 46 -10.36 -21.58 -7.47
CA VAL A 46 -9.60 -21.59 -6.21
C VAL A 46 -8.09 -21.53 -6.46
N GLN A 47 -7.57 -22.35 -7.37
CA GLN A 47 -6.15 -22.32 -7.75
C GLN A 47 -5.73 -20.97 -8.37
N SER A 48 -6.63 -20.32 -9.11
CA SER A 48 -6.37 -18.99 -9.66
C SER A 48 -6.31 -17.92 -8.58
N ILE A 49 -7.13 -18.04 -7.54
CA ILE A 49 -7.13 -17.13 -6.39
C ILE A 49 -5.84 -17.30 -5.59
N ASP A 50 -5.47 -18.54 -5.24
CA ASP A 50 -4.21 -18.86 -4.55
C ASP A 50 -2.99 -18.37 -5.33
N ARG A 51 -2.94 -18.61 -6.64
CA ARG A 51 -1.87 -18.08 -7.50
C ARG A 51 -1.82 -16.55 -7.50
N THR A 52 -2.96 -15.89 -7.43
CA THR A 52 -3.05 -14.42 -7.40
C THR A 52 -2.51 -13.90 -6.08
N GLN A 53 -2.91 -14.48 -4.96
CA GLN A 53 -2.37 -14.18 -3.63
C GLN A 53 -0.84 -14.31 -3.62
N GLN A 54 -0.30 -15.46 -4.01
CA GLN A 54 1.15 -15.70 -4.05
C GLN A 54 1.87 -14.69 -4.96
N THR A 55 1.27 -14.29 -6.07
CA THR A 55 1.87 -13.29 -6.97
C THR A 55 1.94 -11.93 -6.30
N LEU A 56 0.89 -11.53 -5.58
CA LEU A 56 0.83 -10.27 -4.85
C LEU A 56 1.86 -10.23 -3.71
N GLU A 57 1.96 -11.28 -2.90
CA GLU A 57 2.95 -11.39 -1.82
C GLU A 57 4.40 -11.33 -2.33
N ASN A 58 4.68 -12.06 -3.43
CA ASN A 58 6.01 -12.06 -4.04
C ASN A 58 6.38 -10.68 -4.58
N LEU A 59 5.43 -9.99 -5.21
CA LEU A 59 5.66 -8.63 -5.70
C LEU A 59 5.82 -7.62 -4.56
N ALA A 60 5.04 -7.75 -3.49
CA ALA A 60 5.20 -6.94 -2.29
C ALA A 60 6.62 -7.08 -1.71
N THR A 61 7.04 -8.33 -1.49
CA THR A 61 8.37 -8.66 -0.98
C THR A 61 9.48 -8.11 -1.88
N PHE A 62 9.34 -8.26 -3.20
CA PHE A 62 10.29 -7.70 -4.16
C PHE A 62 10.40 -6.18 -4.03
N LEU A 63 9.29 -5.46 -3.93
CA LEU A 63 9.28 -4.01 -3.81
C LEU A 63 9.82 -3.52 -2.46
N ALA A 64 9.57 -4.23 -1.37
CA ALA A 64 10.16 -3.95 -0.07
C ALA A 64 11.70 -4.04 -0.13
N VAL A 65 12.22 -5.16 -0.64
CA VAL A 65 13.68 -5.37 -0.78
C VAL A 65 14.30 -4.36 -1.76
N ALA A 66 13.61 -4.03 -2.85
CA ALA A 66 14.04 -3.00 -3.78
C ALA A 66 14.07 -1.61 -3.12
N GLY A 67 13.11 -1.30 -2.24
CA GLY A 67 13.06 -0.08 -1.45
C GLY A 67 14.23 0.03 -0.48
N ASP A 68 14.56 -1.05 0.23
CA ASP A 68 15.69 -1.09 1.19
C ASP A 68 17.05 -0.86 0.53
N HIS A 69 17.18 -1.20 -0.75
CA HIS A 69 18.40 -1.00 -1.54
C HIS A 69 18.36 0.22 -2.47
N ALA A 70 17.24 0.93 -2.53
CA ALA A 70 17.11 2.12 -3.36
C ALA A 70 17.84 3.31 -2.72
N PRO A 71 18.69 4.03 -3.48
CA PRO A 71 19.28 5.29 -3.02
C PRO A 71 18.21 6.29 -2.58
N ALA A 72 18.38 6.88 -1.39
CA ALA A 72 17.45 7.87 -0.82
C ALA A 72 17.32 9.14 -1.67
N GLU A 73 18.32 9.40 -2.52
CA GLU A 73 18.38 10.54 -3.43
C GLU A 73 17.48 10.37 -4.68
N TYR A 74 16.99 9.16 -4.94
CA TYR A 74 16.10 8.94 -6.07
C TYR A 74 14.70 9.44 -5.76
N GLU A 75 14.24 10.35 -6.60
CA GLU A 75 12.92 10.95 -6.53
C GLU A 75 12.08 10.54 -7.73
N VAL A 76 10.81 10.21 -7.48
CA VAL A 76 9.82 9.90 -8.53
C VAL A 76 8.82 11.05 -8.65
N ALA A 77 8.59 11.50 -9.88
CA ALA A 77 7.54 12.45 -10.19
C ALA A 77 6.15 11.80 -10.03
N LEU A 78 5.53 12.02 -8.87
CA LEU A 78 4.28 11.36 -8.47
C LEU A 78 3.12 11.68 -9.40
N GLN A 79 3.08 12.90 -9.93
CA GLN A 79 1.97 13.37 -10.77
C GLN A 79 1.74 12.44 -11.97
N SER A 80 2.80 12.15 -12.73
CA SER A 80 2.73 11.31 -13.93
C SER A 80 2.52 9.83 -13.58
N ALA A 81 3.07 9.37 -12.45
CA ALA A 81 2.85 8.01 -11.98
C ALA A 81 1.37 7.77 -11.59
N LEU A 82 0.77 8.72 -10.85
CA LEU A 82 -0.62 8.65 -10.38
C LEU A 82 -1.66 8.76 -11.50
N GLU A 83 -1.30 9.30 -12.67
CA GLU A 83 -2.18 9.33 -13.85
C GLU A 83 -2.35 7.93 -14.48
N THR A 84 -1.43 7.01 -14.23
CA THR A 84 -1.52 5.62 -14.73
C THR A 84 -2.33 4.72 -13.79
N VAL A 85 -2.47 5.10 -12.52
CA VAL A 85 -3.25 4.36 -11.51
C VAL A 85 -4.74 4.61 -11.73
N ARG A 86 -5.45 3.60 -12.26
CA ARG A 86 -6.91 3.67 -12.52
C ARG A 86 -7.80 3.53 -11.28
N LEU A 87 -7.21 3.34 -10.10
CA LEU A 87 -7.94 3.17 -8.85
C LEU A 87 -7.91 4.49 -8.08
N GLY A 88 -9.04 5.19 -8.07
CA GLY A 88 -9.22 6.48 -7.37
C GLY A 88 -8.83 6.42 -5.89
N ASP A 89 -9.02 5.26 -5.25
CA ASP A 89 -8.72 5.06 -3.84
C ASP A 89 -7.22 4.93 -3.57
N LEU A 90 -6.47 4.26 -4.46
CA LEU A 90 -5.00 4.18 -4.36
C LEU A 90 -4.38 5.56 -4.58
N LYS A 91 -4.92 6.34 -5.52
CA LYS A 91 -4.52 7.73 -5.74
C LYS A 91 -4.78 8.60 -4.51
N HIS A 92 -5.91 8.40 -3.83
CA HIS A 92 -6.24 9.14 -2.60
C HIS A 92 -5.30 8.76 -1.44
N ARG A 93 -5.04 7.47 -1.21
CA ARG A 93 -4.11 7.00 -0.16
C ARG A 93 -2.67 7.48 -0.38
N LEU A 94 -2.16 7.41 -1.61
CA LEU A 94 -0.84 7.94 -1.96
C LEU A 94 -0.74 9.46 -1.76
N ALA A 95 -1.83 10.20 -2.01
CA ALA A 95 -1.89 11.63 -1.75
C ALA A 95 -1.91 11.97 -0.25
N ILE A 96 -2.53 11.13 0.59
CA ILE A 96 -2.58 11.31 2.05
C ILE A 96 -1.23 10.98 2.71
N SER A 97 -0.59 9.88 2.30
CA SER A 97 0.75 9.50 2.81
C SER A 97 1.76 10.63 2.61
N ARG A 98 1.68 11.33 1.47
CA ARG A 98 2.47 12.54 1.18
C ARG A 98 2.21 13.72 2.13
N GLN A 99 1.01 13.88 2.67
CA GLN A 99 0.70 14.95 3.63
C GLN A 99 1.26 14.63 5.03
N ALA A 100 1.34 13.34 5.39
CA ALA A 100 1.93 12.92 6.65
C ALA A 100 3.45 13.17 6.69
N VAL A 101 4.15 12.92 5.57
CA VAL A 101 5.60 13.20 5.45
C VAL A 101 5.90 14.71 5.46
N ASN A 102 5.03 15.54 4.89
CA ASN A 102 5.20 17.00 4.86
C ASN A 102 4.62 17.74 6.09
N GLY A 103 3.87 17.05 6.95
CA GLY A 103 3.23 17.61 8.14
C GLY A 103 4.12 17.65 9.39
N ALA A 104 5.30 17.03 9.36
CA ALA A 104 6.22 16.94 10.49
C ALA A 104 7.11 18.19 10.71
N ALA A 105 6.71 19.35 10.19
CA ALA A 105 7.39 20.62 10.44
C ALA A 105 6.39 21.74 10.76
N ARG A 106 5.82 21.69 11.96
CA ARG A 106 5.39 22.92 12.64
C ARG A 106 6.23 23.03 13.91
N PRO A 107 7.13 24.02 14.04
CA PRO A 107 7.77 24.27 15.31
C PRO A 107 6.67 24.69 16.30
N ILE A 108 6.42 23.85 17.30
CA ILE A 108 5.67 24.27 18.47
C ILE A 108 6.63 25.15 19.25
N ASP A 109 6.31 26.44 19.24
CA ASP A 109 6.97 27.52 19.94
C ASP A 109 7.15 27.17 21.44
N PRO A 110 8.37 27.18 22.00
CA PRO A 110 8.59 26.95 23.42
C PRO A 110 8.44 28.28 24.17
N GLY A 111 7.22 28.78 24.32
CA GLY A 111 7.01 30.03 25.05
C GLY A 111 5.58 30.52 25.06
N GLY A 112 4.82 30.15 26.08
CA GLY A 112 3.50 30.74 26.34
C GLY A 112 2.85 30.09 27.55
N ASP A 113 3.02 30.74 28.69
CA ASP A 113 2.50 30.39 30.02
C ASP A 113 1.10 29.75 30.00
N LEU A 114 0.99 28.60 30.65
CA LEU A 114 -0.29 28.14 31.21
C LEU A 114 -0.57 28.96 32.49
N GLU A 115 -1.34 30.04 32.38
CA GLU A 115 -2.14 30.51 33.52
C GLU A 115 -3.31 29.53 33.72
N LEU A 116 -3.03 28.45 34.45
CA LEU A 116 -4.03 27.66 35.15
C LEU A 116 -4.48 28.47 36.38
N PHE A 117 -5.80 28.54 36.58
CA PHE A 117 -6.56 29.15 37.69
C PHE A 117 -7.08 30.57 37.45
N GLY A 118 -8.34 30.61 36.98
CA GLY A 118 -9.27 31.75 37.02
C GLY A 118 -10.69 31.26 36.75
#